data_AF-A0AA87BJZ7-F1
#
_entry.id   AF-A0AA87BJZ7-F1
#
_cell.length_a   1.000
_cell.length_b   1.000
_cell.length_c   1.000
_cell.angle_alpha   90.00
_cell.angle_beta   90.00
_cell.angle_gamma   90.00
#
_symmetry.space_group_name_H-M   'P 1'
#
loop_
_entity.id
_entity.type
_entity.pdbx_description
1 polymer ?
#
loop_
_entity_poly.entity_id
_entity_poly.type
_entity_poly.pdbx_seq_one_letter_code
_entity_poly.pdbx_strand_id
1 'polypeptide(L)' 'MKDFVRDNPSCIDFTDGCSVCTVADGKIACSAPRIQCQVKELSCTRR' A
#
# COMPACT_ATOMS: atom_id res chain seq x y z
N MET A 1 -7.81 2.09 -0.46
CA MET A 1 -6.43 2.29 -0.98
C MET A 1 -6.24 3.67 -1.58
N LYS A 2 -7.05 4.11 -2.57
CA LYS A 2 -6.97 5.47 -3.11
C LYS A 2 -7.17 6.56 -2.04
N ASP A 3 -8.14 6.36 -1.15
CA ASP A 3 -8.38 7.28 -0.03
C ASP A 3 -7.18 7.37 0.91
N PHE A 4 -6.57 6.22 1.26
CA PHE A 4 -5.38 6.17 2.09
C PHE A 4 -4.19 6.92 1.48
N VAL A 5 -3.97 6.79 0.16
CA VAL A 5 -2.92 7.53 -0.56
C VAL A 5 -3.23 9.03 -0.63
N ARG A 6 -4.51 9.40 -0.78
CA ARG A 6 -4.92 10.81 -0.74
C ARG A 6 -4.68 11.43 0.65
N ASP A 7 -5.00 10.69 1.70
CA ASP A 7 -4.84 11.14 3.08
C ASP A 7 -3.37 11.07 3.55
N ASN A 8 -2.54 10.25 2.88
CA ASN A 8 -1.10 10.11 3.11
C ASN A 8 -0.31 10.38 1.80
N PRO A 9 -0.25 11.62 1.32
CA PRO A 9 0.35 11.96 0.02
C PRO A 9 1.87 11.71 -0.02
N SER A 10 2.51 11.64 1.14
CA SER A 10 3.92 11.28 1.30
C SER A 10 4.19 9.78 1.32
N CYS A 11 3.14 8.96 1.27
CA CYS A 11 3.27 7.51 1.34
C CYS A 11 3.75 6.95 0.01
N ILE A 12 4.95 6.38 0.01
CA ILE A 12 5.57 5.82 -1.19
C ILE A 12 5.26 4.33 -1.27
N ASP A 13 5.32 3.63 -0.15
CA ASP A 13 4.99 2.21 -0.04
C ASP A 13 3.96 2.00 1.07
N PHE A 14 2.94 1.19 0.81
CA PHE A 14 1.96 0.80 1.80
C PHE A 14 1.56 -0.66 1.65
N THR A 15 1.08 -1.26 2.75
CA THR A 15 0.67 -2.66 2.76
C THR A 15 -0.53 -2.86 3.65
N ASP A 16 -1.42 -3.76 3.24
CA ASP A 16 -2.53 -4.29 4.05
C ASP A 16 -2.17 -5.61 4.74
N GLY A 17 -0.87 -5.97 4.77
CA GLY A 17 -0.39 -7.26 5.28
C GLY A 17 -0.52 -8.42 4.28
N CYS A 18 -1.23 -8.23 3.17
CA CYS A 18 -1.41 -9.22 2.11
C CYS A 18 -0.66 -8.87 0.84
N SER A 19 -0.72 -7.60 0.45
CA SER A 19 -0.10 -7.03 -0.74
C SER A 19 0.75 -5.84 -0.33
N VAL A 20 1.86 -5.64 -1.03
CA VAL A 20 2.65 -4.42 -0.92
C VAL A 20 2.38 -3.59 -2.16
N CYS A 21 2.04 -2.32 -1.95
CA CYS A 21 1.68 -1.39 -3.00
C CYS A 21 2.59 -0.17 -2.94
N THR A 22 3.11 0.21 -4.11
CA THR A 22 4.00 1.35 -4.29
C THR A 22 3.28 2.41 -5.11
N VAL A 23 3.40 3.67 -4.68
CA VAL A 23 2.93 4.84 -5.42
C VAL A 23 4.12 5.40 -6.21
N ALA A 24 4.09 5.22 -7.53
CA ALA A 24 5.10 5.75 -8.45
C ALA A 24 4.39 6.50 -9.59
N ASP A 25 4.82 7.73 -9.89
CA ASP A 25 4.27 8.55 -10.97
C ASP A 25 2.73 8.72 -10.92
N GLY A 26 2.17 8.84 -9.72
CA GLY A 26 0.72 8.95 -9.51
C GLY A 26 -0.07 7.66 -9.78
N LYS A 27 0.62 6.54 -10.03
CA LYS A 27 0.03 5.21 -10.21
C LYS A 27 0.33 4.36 -8.99
N ILE A 28 -0.63 3.49 -8.65
CA ILE A 28 -0.49 2.51 -7.59
C ILE A 28 -0.18 1.17 -8.25
N ALA A 29 0.98 0.60 -7.96
CA ALA A 29 1.37 -0.74 -8.38
C ALA A 29 1.41 -1.67 -7.17
N CYS A 30 0.67 -2.78 -7.21
CA CYS A 30 0.59 -3.73 -6.09
C CYS A 30 1.19 -5.08 -6.48
N SER A 31 1.84 -5.73 -5.50
CA SER A 31 2.25 -7.12 -5.61
C SER A 31 1.04 -8.06 -5.65
N ALA A 32 1.24 -9.30 -6.10
CA ALA A 32 0.27 -10.35 -5.86
C ALA A 32 0.06 -10.56 -4.35
N PRO A 33 -1.17 -10.90 -3.91
CA PRO A 33 -1.45 -11.21 -2.52
C PRO A 33 -0.70 -12.47 -2.08
N ARG A 34 -0.11 -12.43 -0.88
CA ARG A 34 0.60 -13.57 -0.30
C ARG A 34 -0.38 -14.68 0.12
N ILE A 35 0.04 -15.93 -0.01
CA ILE A 35 -0.75 -17.09 0.42
C ILE A 35 -0.92 -17.05 1.95
N GLN A 36 -2.15 -17.27 2.43
CA GLN A 36 -2.51 -17.26 3.87
C GLN A 36 -2.21 -15.94 4.62
N CYS A 37 -2.19 -14.81 3.90
CA CYS A 37 -2.06 -13.52 4.54
C CYS A 37 -3.30 -13.15 5.37
N GLN A 38 -3.09 -12.38 6.43
CA GLN A 38 -4.16 -11.79 7.23
C GLN A 38 -4.26 -10.32 6.85
N VAL A 39 -5.41 -9.90 6.30
CA VAL A 39 -5.67 -8.50 5.99
C VAL A 39 -5.63 -7.69 7.29
N LYS A 40 -4.85 -6.62 7.27
CA LYS A 40 -4.65 -5.68 8.39
C LYS A 40 -4.93 -4.26 7.92
N GLU A 41 -4.96 -3.33 8.86
CA GLU A 41 -5.02 -1.92 8.54
C GLU A 41 -3.85 -1.51 7.65
N LEU A 42 -4.12 -0.58 6.72
CA LEU A 42 -3.13 -0.09 5.77
C LEU A 42 -2.00 0.61 6.54
N SER A 43 -0.81 0.03 6.44
CA SER A 43 0.40 0.59 7.04
C SER A 43 1.25 1.23 5.95
N CYS A 44 1.64 2.48 6.17
CA CYS A 44 2.49 3.24 5.27
C CYS A 44 3.95 3.20 5.72
N THR A 45 4.87 2.97 4.79
CA THR A 45 6.30 3.22 4.99
C THR A 45 6.68 4.47 4.19
N ARG A 46 7.06 5.54 4.90
CA ARG A 46 7.64 6.76 4.31
C ARG A 46 9.16 6.61 4.25
N ARG A 47 9.81 7.13 3.19
CA ARG A 47 11.24 7.45 3.22
C ARG A 47 11.44 8.90 3.61
#